data_AF-A0A970U8L5-F1
#
_entry.id   AF-A0A970U8L5-F1
#
_cell.length_a   1.000
_cell.length_b   1.000
_cell.length_c   1.000
_cell.angle_alpha   90.00
_cell.angle_beta   90.00
_cell.angle_gamma   90.00
#
_symmetry.space_group_name_H-M   'P 1'
#
loop_
_entity.id
_entity.type
_entity.pdbx_description
1 polymer ?
#
loop_
_entity_poly.entity_id
_entity_poly.type
_entity_poly.pdbx_seq_one_letter_code
_entity_poly.pdbx_strand_id
1 'polypeptide(L)'
;MLVVTLTNCPVGLRGDLTKWLLEINSGVFVGQVSTRIREQIWNRIKDMCKNGSAVMVYSASGEQKLGFKVLGGAWEPIDFDGIKLMLRPSTQRLKNSGNLKPGFSNAAIRRRAKRKTAAKMNYPKDYVVIDLETTGLNLEEDEIIEIGALKIADNQITEKLNLLVFTAKQIPAKIEELTGISNTMLREHGLDLTSALLRLLAFTDQAPLVSHNVHFDFSLLRAACAQCGLPMPENRIIDTLSLSKRVVKGVRNYKLHTLTDYFQINHEDRHRSIGDCLAIKLLYEKLINLLEDNRENG
;
A
#
# COMPACT_ATOMS: atom_id res chain seq x y z
N MET A 1 6.62 -33.33 6.08
CA MET A 1 8.00 -32.91 5.73
C MET A 1 8.34 -31.60 6.43
N LEU A 2 9.59 -31.43 6.86
CA LEU A 2 10.11 -30.23 7.54
C LEU A 2 11.44 -29.82 6.88
N VAL A 3 11.60 -28.53 6.62
CA VAL A 3 12.84 -27.91 6.14
C VAL A 3 13.17 -26.72 7.04
N VAL A 4 14.42 -26.59 7.47
CA VAL A 4 14.90 -25.43 8.25
C VAL A 4 16.11 -24.84 7.54
N THR A 5 16.09 -23.53 7.31
CA THR A 5 17.26 -22.77 6.86
C THR A 5 17.78 -21.89 7.99
N LEU A 6 19.08 -21.82 8.15
CA LEU A 6 19.79 -21.02 9.16
C LEU A 6 20.84 -20.14 8.47
N THR A 7 20.89 -18.86 8.83
CA THR A 7 21.89 -17.90 8.35
C THR A 7 22.52 -17.20 9.55
N ASN A 8 23.86 -17.07 9.54
CA ASN A 8 24.62 -16.42 10.63
C ASN A 8 24.28 -16.91 12.05
N CYS A 9 23.93 -18.20 12.20
CA CYS A 9 23.58 -18.81 13.48
C CYS A 9 24.79 -19.49 14.13
N PRO A 10 24.87 -19.58 15.47
CA PRO A 10 25.95 -20.26 16.17
C PRO A 10 26.10 -21.74 15.76
N VAL A 11 27.35 -22.22 15.72
CA VAL A 11 27.67 -23.63 15.37
C VAL A 11 26.95 -24.61 16.32
N GLY A 12 26.81 -24.26 17.61
CA GLY A 12 26.10 -25.09 18.58
C GLY A 12 24.62 -25.33 18.26
N LEU A 13 23.94 -24.38 17.60
CA LEU A 13 22.57 -24.60 17.12
C LEU A 13 22.55 -25.59 15.96
N ARG A 14 23.48 -25.46 15.01
CA ARG A 14 23.58 -26.39 13.86
C ARG A 14 23.77 -27.83 14.36
N GLY A 15 24.71 -28.04 15.28
CA GLY A 15 24.95 -29.35 15.90
C GLY A 15 23.80 -29.86 16.77
N ASP A 16 22.98 -29.00 17.37
CA ASP A 16 21.80 -29.44 18.11
C ASP A 16 20.68 -29.94 17.19
N LEU A 17 20.50 -29.31 16.01
CA LEU A 17 19.47 -29.70 15.05
C LEU A 17 19.73 -31.05 14.38
N THR A 18 20.99 -31.49 14.27
CA THR A 18 21.34 -32.79 13.66
C THR A 18 20.82 -33.98 14.45
N LYS A 19 20.40 -33.80 15.70
CA LYS A 19 19.73 -34.84 16.51
C LYS A 19 18.38 -35.28 15.93
N TRP A 20 17.76 -34.45 15.09
CA TRP A 20 16.43 -34.71 14.50
C TRP A 20 16.37 -34.54 12.99
N LEU A 21 17.29 -33.77 12.41
CA LEU A 21 17.26 -33.38 10.99
C LEU A 21 18.60 -33.68 10.32
N LEU A 22 18.56 -33.92 9.01
CA LEU A 22 19.75 -34.07 8.17
C LEU A 22 20.14 -32.72 7.57
N GLU A 23 21.37 -32.28 7.77
CA GLU A 23 21.94 -31.12 7.08
C GLU A 23 22.33 -31.55 5.65
N ILE A 24 21.61 -31.05 4.65
CA ILE A 24 21.83 -31.41 3.24
C ILE A 24 22.70 -30.38 2.50
N ASN A 25 22.82 -29.18 3.06
CA ASN A 25 23.71 -28.10 2.64
C ASN A 25 23.96 -27.21 3.86
N SER A 26 25.01 -26.37 3.84
CA SER A 26 25.36 -25.49 4.95
C SER A 26 24.16 -24.65 5.40
N GLY A 27 23.71 -24.89 6.62
CA GLY A 27 22.56 -24.21 7.20
C GLY A 27 21.19 -24.67 6.67
N VAL A 28 21.10 -25.72 5.86
CA VAL A 28 19.84 -26.26 5.33
C VAL A 28 19.60 -27.67 5.87
N PHE A 29 18.57 -27.81 6.70
CA PHE A 29 18.21 -29.04 7.39
C PHE A 29 16.87 -29.57 6.90
N VAL A 30 16.77 -30.87 6.69
CA VAL A 30 15.54 -31.53 6.23
C VAL A 30 15.23 -32.74 7.11
N GLY A 31 13.95 -32.98 7.38
CA GLY A 31 13.53 -34.19 8.10
C GLY A 31 12.02 -34.41 8.08
N GLN A 32 11.61 -35.54 8.64
CA GLN A 32 10.21 -35.84 8.93
C GLN A 32 10.04 -36.03 10.43
N VAL A 33 9.24 -35.18 11.04
CA VAL A 33 9.01 -35.17 12.49
C VAL A 33 7.54 -34.89 12.77
N SER A 34 7.06 -35.33 13.93
CA SER A 34 5.70 -35.03 14.39
C SER A 34 5.53 -33.54 14.69
N THR A 35 4.28 -33.08 14.73
CA THR A 35 3.93 -31.69 15.09
C THR A 35 4.55 -31.29 16.44
N ARG A 36 4.55 -32.19 17.43
CA ARG A 36 5.14 -31.93 18.75
C ARG A 36 6.65 -31.70 18.68
N ILE A 37 7.36 -32.56 17.95
CA ILE A 37 8.81 -32.46 17.79
C ILE A 37 9.16 -31.21 16.99
N ARG A 38 8.40 -30.90 15.93
CA ARG A 38 8.56 -29.64 15.17
C ARG A 38 8.47 -28.41 16.07
N GLU A 39 7.48 -28.34 16.95
CA GLU A 39 7.34 -27.21 17.88
C GLU A 39 8.53 -27.12 18.86
N GLN A 40 9.04 -28.26 19.33
CA GLN A 40 10.24 -28.29 20.19
C GLN A 40 11.49 -27.82 19.45
N ILE A 41 11.69 -28.27 18.20
CA ILE A 41 12.78 -27.81 17.34
C ILE A 41 12.68 -26.30 17.14
N TRP A 42 11.48 -25.77 16.85
CA TRP A 42 11.30 -24.33 16.68
C TRP A 42 11.62 -23.53 17.94
N ASN A 43 11.27 -24.04 19.13
CA ASN A 43 11.63 -23.40 20.38
C ASN A 43 13.14 -23.38 20.60
N ARG A 44 13.84 -24.49 20.35
CA ARG A 44 15.31 -24.55 20.39
C ARG A 44 15.96 -23.55 19.46
N ILE A 45 15.45 -23.42 18.24
CA ILE A 45 15.92 -22.40 17.28
C ILE A 45 15.74 -21.00 17.87
N LYS A 46 14.57 -20.66 18.42
CA LYS A 46 14.34 -19.36 19.08
C LYS A 46 15.33 -19.08 20.20
N ASP A 47 15.64 -20.09 21.00
CA ASP A 47 16.49 -19.92 22.17
C ASP A 47 17.97 -19.79 21.81
N MET A 48 18.41 -20.41 20.71
CA MET A 48 19.83 -20.52 20.35
C MET A 48 20.26 -19.70 19.12
N CYS A 49 19.34 -19.16 18.33
CA CYS A 49 19.63 -18.45 17.06
C CYS A 49 20.41 -17.14 17.27
N LYS A 50 20.33 -16.52 18.45
CA LYS A 50 20.99 -15.25 18.80
C LYS A 50 20.68 -14.16 17.76
N ASN A 51 21.71 -13.62 17.08
CA ASN A 51 21.61 -12.56 16.06
C ASN A 51 21.46 -13.12 14.63
N GLY A 52 21.39 -14.44 14.47
CA GLY A 52 21.18 -15.08 13.18
C GLY A 52 19.71 -14.99 12.72
N SER A 53 19.43 -15.60 11.57
CA SER A 53 18.07 -15.79 11.08
C SER A 53 17.79 -17.26 10.78
N ALA A 54 16.53 -17.65 10.94
CA ALA A 54 16.04 -18.98 10.69
C ALA A 54 14.66 -18.97 10.02
N VAL A 55 14.47 -19.82 9.01
CA VAL A 55 13.16 -20.10 8.41
C VAL A 55 12.87 -21.59 8.55
N MET A 56 11.68 -21.93 9.02
CA MET A 56 11.21 -23.31 9.12
C MET A 56 9.97 -23.47 8.26
N VAL A 57 9.98 -24.38 7.29
CA VAL A 57 8.85 -24.74 6.43
C VAL A 57 8.41 -26.16 6.75
N TYR A 58 7.10 -26.38 6.87
CA TYR A 58 6.53 -27.68 7.23
C TYR A 58 5.23 -27.94 6.49
N SER A 59 4.88 -29.22 6.33
CA SER A 59 3.57 -29.62 5.79
C SER A 59 2.42 -29.18 6.73
N ALA A 60 1.36 -28.61 6.17
CA ALA A 60 0.18 -28.15 6.90
C ALA A 60 -1.11 -28.49 6.13
N SER A 61 -2.27 -28.52 6.81
CA SER A 61 -3.55 -28.93 6.23
C SER A 61 -4.31 -27.83 5.46
N GLY A 62 -3.77 -26.61 5.39
CA GLY A 62 -4.38 -25.48 4.66
C GLY A 62 -4.25 -25.59 3.13
N GLU A 63 -4.79 -24.59 2.42
CA GLU A 63 -4.81 -24.53 0.95
C GLU A 63 -3.43 -24.66 0.32
N GLN A 64 -2.43 -23.97 0.90
CA GLN A 64 -1.04 -24.00 0.41
C GLN A 64 -0.32 -25.33 0.70
N LYS A 65 -0.93 -26.25 1.45
CA LYS A 65 -0.35 -27.53 1.92
C LYS A 65 0.97 -27.41 2.71
N LEU A 66 1.39 -26.19 3.01
CA LEU A 66 2.58 -25.84 3.75
C LEU A 66 2.29 -24.71 4.73
N GLY A 67 3.09 -24.66 5.78
CA GLY A 67 3.17 -23.53 6.70
C GLY A 67 4.62 -23.24 6.97
N PHE A 68 4.92 -22.01 7.37
CA PHE A 68 6.28 -21.61 7.68
C PHE A 68 6.36 -20.67 8.87
N LYS A 69 7.53 -20.62 9.49
CA LYS A 69 7.89 -19.74 10.60
C LYS A 69 9.22 -19.08 10.29
N VAL A 70 9.37 -17.84 10.71
CA VAL A 70 10.58 -17.03 10.48
C VAL A 70 11.01 -16.45 11.82
N LEU A 71 12.31 -16.40 12.04
CA LEU A 71 12.95 -15.82 13.20
C LEU A 71 14.17 -15.06 12.73
N GLY A 72 14.26 -13.77 13.03
CA GLY A 72 15.39 -12.95 12.58
C GLY A 72 15.41 -12.76 11.06
N GLY A 73 16.15 -11.74 10.61
CA GLY A 73 16.13 -11.32 9.22
C GLY A 73 15.02 -10.31 8.92
N ALA A 74 15.11 -9.70 7.74
CA ALA A 74 14.30 -8.55 7.40
C ALA A 74 12.96 -8.93 6.73
N TRP A 75 12.77 -10.21 6.36
CA TRP A 75 11.54 -10.72 5.77
C TRP A 75 10.58 -11.21 6.84
N GLU A 76 9.30 -10.83 6.75
CA GLU A 76 8.30 -11.15 7.77
C GLU A 76 7.14 -11.97 7.16
N PRO A 77 6.67 -13.03 7.83
CA PRO A 77 5.49 -13.76 7.40
C PRO A 77 4.23 -12.92 7.68
N ILE A 78 3.41 -12.70 6.66
CA ILE A 78 2.12 -12.00 6.76
C ILE A 78 0.98 -12.93 6.35
N ASP A 79 -0.16 -12.80 7.01
CA ASP A 79 -1.41 -13.46 6.63
C ASP A 79 -2.20 -12.50 5.75
N PHE A 80 -2.51 -12.92 4.53
CA PHE A 80 -3.34 -12.17 3.59
C PHE A 80 -4.50 -13.08 3.16
N ASP A 81 -5.67 -12.82 3.74
CA ASP A 81 -6.91 -13.53 3.43
C ASP A 81 -6.82 -15.06 3.61
N GLY A 82 -6.13 -15.52 4.66
CA GLY A 82 -5.94 -16.94 4.96
C GLY A 82 -4.75 -17.59 4.23
N ILE A 83 -4.09 -16.84 3.34
CA ILE A 83 -2.87 -17.25 2.63
C ILE A 83 -1.65 -16.65 3.34
N LYS A 84 -0.69 -17.49 3.71
CA LYS A 84 0.55 -17.02 4.36
C LYS A 84 1.57 -16.64 3.30
N LEU A 85 2.01 -15.39 3.31
CA LEU A 85 2.99 -14.82 2.37
C LEU A 85 4.25 -14.33 3.10
N MET A 86 5.33 -14.15 2.34
CA MET A 86 6.58 -13.56 2.83
C MET A 86 6.68 -12.11 2.38
N LEU A 87 6.63 -11.18 3.32
CA LEU A 87 6.82 -9.76 3.05
C LEU A 87 8.31 -9.46 2.88
N ARG A 88 8.68 -8.97 1.69
CA ARG A 88 10.03 -8.48 1.43
C ARG A 88 10.26 -7.16 2.19
N PRO A 89 11.38 -7.01 2.91
CA PRO A 89 11.73 -5.75 3.53
C PRO A 89 11.94 -4.67 2.48
N SER A 90 11.19 -3.59 2.58
CA SER A 90 11.54 -2.33 1.95
C SER A 90 12.62 -1.63 2.77
N THR A 91 13.51 -0.89 2.11
CA THR A 91 14.55 -0.04 2.74
C THR A 91 13.98 0.91 3.80
N GLN A 92 12.70 1.29 3.67
CA GLN A 92 11.93 2.12 4.59
C GLN A 92 11.65 1.47 5.96
N ARG A 93 11.41 0.15 6.01
CA ARG A 93 11.03 -0.54 7.26
C ARG A 93 12.24 -0.86 8.15
N LEU A 94 13.41 -1.06 7.54
CA LEU A 94 14.68 -1.28 8.24
C LEU A 94 15.08 -0.08 9.12
N LYS A 95 14.67 1.15 8.76
CA LYS A 95 14.90 2.37 9.55
C LYS A 95 14.01 2.46 10.80
N ASN A 96 12.85 1.79 10.80
CA ASN A 96 11.84 1.90 11.86
C ASN A 96 11.91 0.78 12.92
N SER A 97 12.72 -0.27 12.72
CA SER A 97 12.82 -1.42 13.64
C SER A 97 13.64 -1.17 14.92
N GLY A 98 13.95 0.08 15.23
CA GLY A 98 14.81 0.47 16.36
C GLY A 98 14.15 0.47 17.74
N ASN A 99 12.84 0.23 17.89
CA ASN A 99 12.22 0.40 19.21
C ASN A 99 11.12 -0.63 19.57
N LEU A 100 11.47 -1.44 20.58
CA LEU A 100 10.66 -1.92 21.73
C LEU A 100 9.96 -3.30 21.67
N LYS A 101 10.29 -4.09 22.70
CA LYS A 101 9.45 -5.05 23.47
C LYS A 101 9.67 -4.74 24.97
N PRO A 102 8.85 -5.17 25.97
CA PRO A 102 7.91 -6.30 25.97
C PRO A 102 6.53 -6.12 26.70
N GLY A 103 5.60 -7.07 26.53
CA GLY A 103 4.75 -7.57 27.63
C GLY A 103 3.21 -7.45 27.57
N PHE A 104 2.53 -8.57 27.87
CA PHE A 104 1.15 -8.78 28.39
C PHE A 104 -0.03 -9.16 27.44
N SER A 105 -0.29 -10.47 27.39
CA SER A 105 -1.56 -11.23 27.24
C SER A 105 -2.56 -10.86 26.12
N ASN A 106 -2.69 -11.77 25.13
CA ASN A 106 -3.58 -11.68 23.95
C ASN A 106 -5.06 -11.39 24.25
N ALA A 107 -5.61 -11.83 25.40
CA ALA A 107 -7.00 -11.57 25.76
C ALA A 107 -7.22 -10.12 26.25
N ALA A 108 -6.27 -9.58 27.02
CA ALA A 108 -6.27 -8.19 27.44
C ALA A 108 -5.95 -7.26 26.25
N ILE A 109 -5.03 -7.67 25.37
CA ILE A 109 -4.77 -6.98 24.10
C ILE A 109 -6.01 -6.96 23.22
N ARG A 110 -6.76 -8.07 23.07
CA ARG A 110 -8.01 -8.07 22.27
C ARG A 110 -9.12 -7.23 22.90
N ARG A 111 -9.26 -7.21 24.22
CA ARG A 111 -10.27 -6.38 24.91
C ARG A 111 -9.91 -4.89 24.88
N ARG A 112 -8.61 -4.58 25.00
CA ARG A 112 -8.06 -3.23 24.89
C ARG A 112 -7.95 -2.77 23.43
N ALA A 113 -7.80 -3.69 22.47
CA ALA A 113 -7.86 -3.45 21.03
C ALA A 113 -9.31 -3.20 20.62
N LYS A 114 -10.30 -4.02 21.02
CA LYS A 114 -11.72 -3.67 20.78
C LYS A 114 -12.13 -2.34 21.45
N ARG A 115 -11.59 -2.01 22.64
CA ARG A 115 -11.76 -0.69 23.26
C ARG A 115 -10.90 0.44 22.64
N LYS A 116 -9.80 0.12 21.93
CA LYS A 116 -8.96 1.07 21.17
C LYS A 116 -9.32 1.15 19.68
N THR A 117 -10.14 0.26 19.14
CA THR A 117 -10.76 0.40 17.80
C THR A 117 -12.02 1.27 17.88
N ALA A 118 -12.42 1.68 19.09
CA ALA A 118 -13.22 2.87 19.33
C ALA A 118 -12.34 4.12 19.62
N ALA A 119 -11.02 4.05 19.42
CA ALA A 119 -10.23 5.26 19.25
C ALA A 119 -10.47 5.74 17.81
N LYS A 120 -11.23 6.84 17.66
CA LYS A 120 -11.36 7.69 16.47
C LYS A 120 -10.43 7.25 15.33
N MET A 121 -10.95 6.64 14.25
CA MET A 121 -10.22 6.78 12.99
C MET A 121 -10.28 8.27 12.66
N ASN A 122 -9.21 8.98 12.96
CA ASN A 122 -9.05 10.38 12.59
C ASN A 122 -8.70 10.39 11.10
N TYR A 123 -9.73 10.57 10.28
CA TYR A 123 -9.53 10.97 8.90
C TYR A 123 -8.96 12.40 8.93
N PRO A 124 -7.84 12.64 8.23
CA PRO A 124 -7.21 13.95 8.26
C PRO A 124 -8.14 15.02 7.69
N LYS A 125 -8.19 16.18 8.34
CA LYS A 125 -8.84 17.39 7.80
C LYS A 125 -7.95 18.11 6.79
N ASP A 126 -6.63 17.94 6.95
CA ASP A 126 -5.62 18.51 6.07
C ASP A 126 -5.00 17.40 5.24
N TYR A 127 -5.16 17.49 3.92
CA TYR A 127 -4.75 16.46 2.98
C TYR A 127 -4.55 17.05 1.60
N VAL A 128 -3.88 16.29 0.72
CA VAL A 128 -3.74 16.64 -0.70
C VAL A 128 -4.52 15.63 -1.52
N VAL A 129 -5.44 16.11 -2.36
CA VAL A 129 -6.07 15.29 -3.38
C VAL A 129 -5.14 15.21 -4.59
N ILE A 130 -5.00 14.03 -5.20
CA ILE A 130 -4.23 13.84 -6.45
C ILE A 130 -5.07 13.05 -7.44
N ASP A 131 -5.00 13.47 -8.69
CA ASP A 131 -5.57 12.77 -9.84
C ASP A 131 -4.63 12.94 -11.05
N LEU A 132 -4.52 11.90 -11.87
CA LEU A 132 -3.62 11.87 -13.04
C LEU A 132 -4.40 11.58 -14.30
N GLU A 133 -4.14 12.33 -15.36
CA GLU A 133 -4.57 11.96 -16.71
C GLU A 133 -3.40 11.29 -17.45
N THR A 134 -3.72 10.28 -18.25
CA THR A 134 -2.72 9.40 -18.89
C THR A 134 -3.02 9.16 -20.35
N THR A 135 -2.05 8.65 -21.11
CA THR A 135 -2.25 8.24 -22.51
C THR A 135 -3.16 7.02 -22.68
N GLY A 136 -3.57 6.37 -21.58
CA GLY A 136 -4.37 5.14 -21.57
C GLY A 136 -4.45 4.48 -20.19
N LEU A 137 -4.76 3.18 -20.15
CA LEU A 137 -5.00 2.41 -18.91
C LEU A 137 -3.96 1.30 -18.66
N ASN A 138 -2.92 1.19 -19.49
CA ASN A 138 -1.84 0.22 -19.37
C ASN A 138 -0.72 0.78 -18.48
N LEU A 139 -0.55 0.20 -17.29
CA LEU A 139 0.46 0.63 -16.31
C LEU A 139 1.92 0.50 -16.79
N GLU A 140 2.19 -0.31 -17.80
CA GLU A 140 3.55 -0.53 -18.32
C GLU A 140 3.89 0.38 -19.51
N GLU A 141 2.88 0.78 -20.29
CA GLU A 141 3.06 1.47 -21.56
C GLU A 141 2.56 2.91 -21.55
N ASP A 142 1.62 3.27 -20.68
CA ASP A 142 1.02 4.61 -20.69
C ASP A 142 1.79 5.62 -19.84
N GLU A 143 1.76 6.87 -20.29
CA GLU A 143 2.47 7.99 -19.69
C GLU A 143 1.50 8.99 -19.06
N ILE A 144 1.96 9.66 -18.01
CA ILE A 144 1.23 10.76 -17.37
C ILE A 144 1.28 11.96 -18.31
N ILE A 145 0.12 12.59 -18.56
CA ILE A 145 -0.03 13.78 -19.41
C ILE A 145 -0.63 14.98 -18.68
N GLU A 146 -1.29 14.76 -17.54
CA GLU A 146 -1.71 15.84 -16.63
C GLU A 146 -1.56 15.38 -15.18
N ILE A 147 -1.16 16.31 -14.30
CA ILE A 147 -1.12 16.12 -12.86
C ILE A 147 -2.01 17.20 -12.23
N GLY A 148 -3.10 16.76 -11.63
CA GLY A 148 -3.95 17.59 -10.79
C GLY A 148 -3.68 17.31 -9.32
N ALA A 149 -3.53 18.37 -8.52
CA ALA A 149 -3.53 18.23 -7.07
C ALA A 149 -4.19 19.43 -6.37
N LEU A 150 -4.90 19.14 -5.28
CA LEU A 150 -5.55 20.15 -4.43
C LEU A 150 -5.10 20.00 -2.98
N LYS A 151 -4.54 21.06 -2.40
CA LYS A 151 -4.22 21.09 -0.97
C LYS A 151 -5.44 21.56 -0.19
N ILE A 152 -5.90 20.72 0.72
CA ILE A 152 -7.06 20.97 1.57
C ILE A 152 -6.57 21.23 2.98
N ALA A 153 -7.07 22.31 3.59
CA ALA A 153 -6.93 22.55 5.03
C ALA A 153 -8.28 23.05 5.55
N ASP A 154 -8.72 22.51 6.68
CA ASP A 154 -10.03 22.84 7.28
C ASP A 154 -11.21 22.82 6.26
N ASN A 155 -11.26 21.77 5.42
CA ASN A 155 -12.25 21.55 4.35
C ASN A 155 -12.25 22.61 3.22
N GLN A 156 -11.29 23.54 3.21
CA GLN A 156 -11.11 24.55 2.16
C GLN A 156 -9.92 24.21 1.26
N ILE A 157 -10.04 24.53 -0.02
CA ILE A 157 -8.93 24.42 -0.97
C ILE A 157 -8.00 25.62 -0.73
N THR A 158 -6.79 25.35 -0.26
CA THR A 158 -5.78 26.38 0.03
C THR A 158 -4.82 26.59 -1.14
N GLU A 159 -4.58 25.54 -1.93
CA GLU A 159 -3.65 25.58 -3.05
C GLU A 159 -4.11 24.62 -4.15
N LYS A 160 -3.83 24.97 -5.41
CA LYS A 160 -4.11 24.14 -6.59
C LYS A 160 -2.85 23.99 -7.43
N LEU A 161 -2.56 22.77 -7.83
CA LEU A 161 -1.51 22.44 -8.79
C LEU A 161 -2.15 21.78 -10.01
N ASN A 162 -1.95 22.38 -11.18
CA ASN A 162 -2.33 21.78 -12.45
C ASN A 162 -1.14 21.84 -13.39
N LEU A 163 -0.61 20.69 -13.78
CA LEU A 163 0.56 20.58 -14.65
C LEU A 163 0.25 19.68 -15.83
N LEU A 164 0.48 20.18 -17.03
CA LEU A 164 0.58 19.34 -18.21
C LEU A 164 1.97 18.72 -18.27
N VAL A 165 2.05 17.47 -18.70
CA VAL A 165 3.29 16.72 -18.81
C VAL A 165 3.51 16.37 -20.28
N PHE A 166 4.67 16.77 -20.80
CA PHE A 166 5.06 16.47 -22.16
C PHE A 166 5.25 14.96 -22.34
N THR A 167 4.65 14.41 -23.40
CA THR A 167 4.95 13.09 -23.92
C THR A 167 5.28 13.19 -25.41
N ALA A 168 6.22 12.34 -25.87
CA ALA A 168 6.49 12.16 -27.29
C ALA A 168 5.50 11.19 -27.95
N LYS A 169 4.70 10.45 -27.18
CA LYS A 169 3.69 9.53 -27.71
C LYS A 169 2.53 10.30 -28.30
N GLN A 170 1.96 9.74 -29.36
CA GLN A 170 0.74 10.28 -29.95
C GLN A 170 -0.44 9.93 -29.04
N ILE A 171 -1.14 10.95 -28.53
CA ILE A 171 -2.38 10.75 -27.78
C ILE A 171 -3.45 10.16 -28.71
N PRO A 172 -4.06 9.01 -28.35
CA PRO A 172 -5.17 8.47 -29.11
C PRO A 172 -6.36 9.43 -29.14
N ALA A 173 -7.06 9.55 -30.28
CA ALA A 173 -8.20 10.47 -30.42
C ALA A 173 -9.28 10.29 -29.34
N LYS A 174 -9.50 9.05 -28.88
CA LYS A 174 -10.43 8.75 -27.79
C LYS A 174 -10.01 9.39 -26.45
N ILE A 175 -8.70 9.45 -26.16
CA ILE A 175 -8.20 10.07 -24.94
C ILE A 175 -8.31 11.58 -25.06
N GLU A 176 -7.95 12.16 -26.21
CA GLU A 176 -8.12 13.59 -26.47
C GLU A 176 -9.60 14.02 -26.40
N GLU A 177 -10.53 13.21 -26.89
CA GLU A 177 -11.98 13.45 -26.75
C GLU A 177 -12.44 13.38 -25.29
N LEU A 178 -11.88 12.44 -24.51
CA LEU A 178 -12.22 12.28 -23.10
C LEU A 178 -11.67 13.42 -22.24
N THR A 179 -10.39 13.76 -22.40
CA THR A 179 -9.69 14.68 -21.49
C THR A 179 -9.56 16.11 -22.05
N GLY A 180 -9.80 16.31 -23.34
CA GLY A 180 -9.55 17.60 -24.01
C GLY A 180 -8.07 17.96 -24.13
N ILE A 181 -7.15 17.05 -23.79
CA ILE A 181 -5.70 17.28 -23.85
C ILE A 181 -5.18 16.86 -25.22
N SER A 182 -4.77 17.84 -26.02
CA SER A 182 -4.25 17.62 -27.36
C SER A 182 -2.73 17.43 -27.38
N ASN A 183 -2.24 16.72 -28.40
CA ASN A 183 -0.81 16.58 -28.66
C ASN A 183 -0.11 17.95 -28.81
N THR A 184 -0.80 18.95 -29.36
CA THR A 184 -0.26 20.31 -29.49
C THR A 184 -0.14 21.00 -28.15
N MET A 185 -1.15 20.88 -27.28
CA MET A 185 -1.13 21.44 -25.93
C MET A 185 0.04 20.90 -25.11
N LEU A 186 0.32 19.59 -25.19
CA LEU A 186 1.45 19.00 -24.49
C LEU A 186 2.81 19.42 -25.03
N ARG A 187 2.92 19.62 -26.35
CA ARG A 187 4.17 20.12 -26.97
C ARG A 187 4.47 21.56 -26.59
N GLU A 188 3.45 22.41 -26.51
CA GLU A 188 3.61 23.85 -26.29
C GLU A 188 3.68 24.22 -24.80
N HIS A 189 3.00 23.46 -23.93
CA HIS A 189 2.81 23.81 -22.52
C HIS A 189 3.21 22.71 -21.53
N GLY A 190 3.48 21.49 -22.00
CA GLY A 190 3.86 20.38 -21.15
C GLY A 190 5.25 20.57 -20.54
N LEU A 191 5.36 20.31 -19.24
CA LEU A 191 6.65 20.20 -18.57
C LEU A 191 7.28 18.84 -18.87
N ASP A 192 8.61 18.75 -18.83
CA ASP A 192 9.26 17.45 -18.77
C ASP A 192 8.83 16.70 -17.50
N LEU A 193 8.80 15.37 -17.57
CA LEU A 193 8.32 14.52 -16.49
C LEU A 193 9.05 14.77 -15.16
N THR A 194 10.36 15.02 -15.20
CA THR A 194 11.15 15.22 -13.97
C THR A 194 10.75 16.52 -13.28
N SER A 195 10.63 17.62 -14.03
CA SER A 195 10.16 18.90 -13.50
C SER A 195 8.73 18.82 -12.94
N ALA A 196 7.84 18.10 -13.63
CA ALA A 196 6.46 17.92 -13.16
C ALA A 196 6.40 17.15 -11.83
N LEU A 197 7.15 16.04 -11.73
CA LEU A 197 7.23 15.22 -10.53
C LEU A 197 7.87 15.96 -9.35
N LEU A 198 8.94 16.75 -9.57
CA LEU A 198 9.56 17.55 -8.52
C LEU A 198 8.59 18.59 -7.94
N ARG A 199 7.80 19.24 -8.81
CA ARG A 199 6.75 20.18 -8.37
C ARG A 199 5.65 19.46 -7.59
N LEU A 200 5.21 18.29 -8.05
CA LEU A 200 4.23 17.48 -7.32
C LEU A 200 4.74 17.07 -5.94
N LEU A 201 5.97 16.53 -5.85
CA LEU A 201 6.58 16.10 -4.59
C LEU A 201 6.71 17.26 -3.60
N ALA A 202 7.15 18.43 -4.06
CA ALA A 202 7.22 19.63 -3.24
C ALA A 202 5.82 20.11 -2.80
N PHE A 203 4.83 20.03 -3.68
CA PHE A 203 3.45 20.41 -3.37
C PHE A 203 2.81 19.50 -2.31
N THR A 204 3.06 18.18 -2.40
CA THR A 204 2.52 17.17 -1.47
C THR A 204 3.18 17.19 -0.10
N ASP A 205 4.47 17.55 -0.04
CA ASP A 205 5.31 17.50 1.16
C ASP A 205 5.04 16.24 2.01
N GLN A 206 4.61 16.36 3.28
CA GLN A 206 4.28 15.25 4.17
C GLN A 206 2.75 15.06 4.34
N ALA A 207 1.93 15.79 3.62
CA ALA A 207 0.47 15.75 3.78
C ALA A 207 -0.10 14.38 3.36
N PRO A 208 -1.12 13.83 4.05
CA PRO A 208 -1.83 12.65 3.58
C PRO A 208 -2.37 12.84 2.16
N LEU A 209 -2.29 11.81 1.32
CA LEU A 209 -2.74 11.84 -0.06
C LEU A 209 -4.08 11.13 -0.20
N VAL A 210 -5.03 11.78 -0.86
CA VAL A 210 -6.36 11.25 -1.16
C VAL A 210 -6.50 11.12 -2.67
N SER A 211 -6.90 9.95 -3.15
CA SER A 211 -7.17 9.74 -4.57
C SER A 211 -8.25 8.65 -4.72
N HIS A 212 -8.73 8.43 -5.93
CA HIS A 212 -9.74 7.44 -6.24
C HIS A 212 -9.12 6.31 -7.04
N ASN A 213 -9.20 5.06 -6.52
CA ASN A 213 -8.54 3.91 -7.14
C ASN A 213 -7.01 4.05 -7.14
N VAL A 214 -6.44 4.37 -5.98
CA VAL A 214 -5.00 4.65 -5.77
C VAL A 214 -4.05 3.62 -6.38
N HIS A 215 -4.49 2.38 -6.60
CA HIS A 215 -3.68 1.35 -7.26
C HIS A 215 -3.26 1.77 -8.66
N PHE A 216 -4.11 2.48 -9.41
CA PHE A 216 -3.81 2.95 -10.75
C PHE A 216 -2.83 4.12 -10.73
N ASP A 217 -3.25 5.26 -10.18
CA ASP A 217 -2.46 6.50 -10.16
C ASP A 217 -1.09 6.33 -9.50
N PHE A 218 -1.04 5.64 -8.34
CA PHE A 218 0.22 5.45 -7.64
C PHE A 218 1.13 4.40 -8.27
N SER A 219 0.62 3.54 -9.15
CA SER A 219 1.48 2.64 -9.93
C SER A 219 2.17 3.41 -11.05
N LEU A 220 1.43 4.27 -11.75
CA LEU A 220 1.99 5.18 -12.76
C LEU A 220 2.96 6.18 -12.15
N LEU A 221 2.58 6.83 -11.04
CA LEU A 221 3.46 7.76 -10.32
C LEU A 221 4.75 7.06 -9.85
N ARG A 222 4.67 5.81 -9.41
CA ARG A 222 5.84 5.01 -9.04
C ARG A 222 6.75 4.72 -10.22
N ALA A 223 6.17 4.32 -11.36
CA ALA A 223 6.92 4.07 -12.58
C ALA A 223 7.63 5.36 -13.06
N ALA A 224 6.89 6.47 -13.07
CA ALA A 224 7.39 7.79 -13.45
C ALA A 224 8.53 8.27 -12.52
N CYS A 225 8.36 8.17 -11.20
CA CYS A 225 9.43 8.49 -10.25
C CYS A 225 10.66 7.60 -10.46
N ALA A 226 10.47 6.29 -10.68
CA ALA A 226 11.59 5.37 -10.93
C ALA A 226 12.33 5.71 -12.22
N GLN A 227 11.62 6.05 -13.29
CA GLN A 227 12.19 6.51 -14.57
C GLN A 227 13.04 7.78 -14.40
N CYS A 228 12.61 8.71 -13.55
CA CYS A 228 13.31 9.96 -13.28
C CYS A 228 14.35 9.87 -12.17
N GLY A 229 14.55 8.69 -11.55
CA GLY A 229 15.46 8.53 -10.41
C GLY A 229 15.00 9.28 -9.15
N LEU A 230 13.71 9.62 -9.06
CA LEU A 230 13.10 10.34 -7.94
C LEU A 230 12.53 9.36 -6.90
N PRO A 231 12.51 9.73 -5.61
CA PRO A 231 11.85 8.91 -4.59
C PRO A 231 10.34 8.91 -4.77
N MET A 232 9.70 7.81 -4.37
CA MET A 232 8.24 7.77 -4.22
C MET A 232 7.84 8.61 -2.99
N PRO A 233 6.71 9.35 -3.04
CA PRO A 233 6.17 9.99 -1.85
C PRO A 233 5.92 8.97 -0.73
N GLU A 234 6.37 9.28 0.49
CA GLU A 234 6.21 8.42 1.68
C GLU A 234 4.89 8.67 2.42
N ASN A 235 4.04 9.54 1.86
CA ASN A 235 2.82 10.05 2.46
C ASN A 235 1.81 8.93 2.77
N ARG A 236 0.98 9.15 3.80
CA ARG A 236 -0.17 8.28 4.07
C ARG A 236 -1.16 8.36 2.91
N ILE A 237 -1.46 7.23 2.26
CA ILE A 237 -2.41 7.17 1.15
C ILE A 237 -3.80 6.77 1.64
N ILE A 238 -4.82 7.44 1.12
CA ILE A 238 -6.23 7.21 1.40
C ILE A 238 -6.96 7.02 0.07
N ASP A 239 -7.58 5.86 -0.08
CA ASP A 239 -8.32 5.50 -1.29
C ASP A 239 -9.83 5.65 -1.11
N THR A 240 -10.43 6.59 -1.83
CA THR A 240 -11.88 6.83 -1.79
C THR A 240 -12.67 5.67 -2.39
N LEU A 241 -12.10 4.86 -3.29
CA LEU A 241 -12.74 3.65 -3.80
C LEU A 241 -12.93 2.62 -2.67
N SER A 242 -11.85 2.36 -1.93
CA SER A 242 -11.87 1.46 -0.77
C SER A 242 -12.79 1.95 0.35
N LEU A 243 -12.82 3.26 0.60
CA LEU A 243 -13.76 3.87 1.55
C LEU A 243 -15.21 3.70 1.09
N SER A 244 -15.48 3.95 -0.20
CA SER A 244 -16.82 3.83 -0.77
C SER A 244 -17.36 2.41 -0.64
N LYS A 245 -16.57 1.37 -0.95
CA LYS A 245 -16.97 -0.04 -0.79
C LYS A 245 -17.39 -0.40 0.64
N ARG A 246 -16.80 0.28 1.62
CA ARG A 246 -17.07 0.04 3.04
C ARG A 246 -18.44 0.60 3.45
N VAL A 247 -18.78 1.81 3.03
CA VAL A 247 -19.96 2.54 3.55
C VAL A 247 -21.11 2.69 2.58
N VAL A 248 -20.87 2.58 1.27
CA VAL A 248 -21.90 2.75 0.25
C VAL A 248 -22.43 1.38 -0.16
N LYS A 249 -23.76 1.25 -0.26
CA LYS A 249 -24.46 0.04 -0.70
C LYS A 249 -25.44 0.41 -1.81
N GLY A 250 -25.75 -0.56 -2.68
CA GLY A 250 -26.74 -0.37 -3.75
C GLY A 250 -26.27 0.42 -4.98
N VAL A 251 -24.96 0.68 -5.12
CA VAL A 251 -24.39 1.29 -6.33
C VAL A 251 -24.00 0.24 -7.36
N ARG A 252 -24.21 0.55 -8.65
CA ARG A 252 -23.92 -0.38 -9.77
C ARG A 252 -22.43 -0.74 -9.87
N ASN A 253 -21.56 0.20 -9.54
CA ASN A 253 -20.11 0.08 -9.48
C ASN A 253 -19.57 1.28 -8.69
N TYR A 254 -18.28 1.29 -8.42
CA TYR A 254 -17.63 2.30 -7.60
C TYR A 254 -16.69 3.20 -8.40
N LYS A 255 -16.92 3.38 -9.70
CA LYS A 255 -16.19 4.39 -10.48
C LYS A 255 -16.53 5.78 -9.94
N LEU A 256 -15.58 6.72 -10.01
CA LEU A 256 -15.74 8.08 -9.49
C LEU A 256 -17.06 8.70 -9.96
N HIS A 257 -17.33 8.70 -11.27
CA HIS A 257 -18.56 9.26 -11.84
C HIS A 257 -19.83 8.58 -11.32
N THR A 258 -19.83 7.26 -11.13
CA THR A 258 -21.00 6.56 -10.59
C THR A 258 -21.27 6.97 -9.14
N LEU A 259 -20.21 7.24 -8.36
CA LEU A 259 -20.33 7.67 -6.98
C LEU A 259 -20.74 9.15 -6.88
N THR A 260 -20.21 10.01 -7.73
CA THR A 260 -20.64 11.41 -7.79
C THR A 260 -22.11 11.52 -8.22
N ASP A 261 -22.54 10.76 -9.23
CA ASP A 261 -23.94 10.66 -9.64
C ASP A 261 -24.83 10.17 -8.48
N TYR A 262 -24.40 9.11 -7.78
CA TYR A 262 -25.14 8.54 -6.64
C TYR A 262 -25.31 9.53 -5.49
N PHE A 263 -24.29 10.34 -5.19
CA PHE A 263 -24.33 11.33 -4.12
C PHE A 263 -24.82 12.71 -4.58
N GLN A 264 -25.21 12.87 -5.84
CA GLN A 264 -25.59 14.15 -6.44
C GLN A 264 -24.50 15.22 -6.28
N ILE A 265 -23.23 14.80 -6.37
CA ILE A 265 -22.08 15.69 -6.37
C ILE A 265 -21.94 16.26 -7.78
N ASN A 266 -21.93 17.59 -7.90
CA ASN A 266 -21.67 18.25 -9.17
C ASN A 266 -20.22 17.95 -9.60
N HIS A 267 -20.06 17.29 -10.75
CA HIS A 267 -18.77 16.88 -11.30
C HIS A 267 -18.52 17.66 -12.59
N GLU A 268 -18.14 18.93 -12.39
CA GLU A 268 -17.73 19.83 -13.47
C GLU A 268 -16.35 19.40 -14.02
N ASP A 269 -16.12 19.66 -15.31
CA ASP A 269 -14.87 19.34 -16.02
C ASP A 269 -14.39 17.89 -15.81
N ARG A 270 -15.31 16.94 -15.99
CA ARG A 270 -15.02 15.50 -15.91
C ARG A 270 -13.86 15.14 -16.84
N HIS A 271 -12.94 14.30 -16.36
CA HIS A 271 -11.73 13.89 -17.10
C HIS A 271 -10.74 15.03 -17.35
N ARG A 272 -10.82 16.08 -16.52
CA ARG A 272 -9.71 16.96 -16.23
C ARG A 272 -9.27 16.69 -14.81
N SER A 273 -7.97 16.58 -14.59
CA SER A 273 -7.43 16.19 -13.28
C SER A 273 -7.88 17.12 -12.14
N ILE A 274 -8.07 18.42 -12.39
CA ILE A 274 -8.63 19.35 -11.38
C ILE A 274 -10.12 19.10 -11.11
N GLY A 275 -10.92 18.84 -12.15
CA GLY A 275 -12.35 18.52 -12.01
C GLY A 275 -12.54 17.23 -11.22
N ASP A 276 -11.73 16.21 -11.54
CA ASP A 276 -11.73 14.93 -10.84
C ASP A 276 -11.19 15.07 -9.40
N CYS A 277 -10.16 15.89 -9.15
CA CYS A 277 -9.73 16.23 -7.79
C CYS A 277 -10.86 16.88 -6.95
N LEU A 278 -11.64 17.79 -7.52
CA LEU A 278 -12.77 18.41 -6.83
C LEU A 278 -13.85 17.37 -6.48
N ALA A 279 -14.19 16.50 -7.44
CA ALA A 279 -15.10 15.38 -7.21
C ALA A 279 -14.60 14.45 -6.09
N ILE A 280 -13.32 14.10 -6.10
CA ILE A 280 -12.68 13.26 -5.08
C ILE A 280 -12.72 13.92 -3.70
N LYS A 281 -12.46 15.23 -3.60
CA LYS A 281 -12.59 16.00 -2.35
C LYS A 281 -14.00 15.87 -1.78
N LEU A 282 -15.02 16.18 -2.57
CA LEU A 282 -16.42 16.18 -2.13
C LEU A 282 -16.88 14.76 -1.77
N LEU A 283 -16.47 13.77 -2.56
CA LEU A 283 -16.74 12.36 -2.27
C LEU A 283 -16.08 11.96 -0.95
N TYR A 284 -14.81 12.31 -0.73
CA TYR A 284 -14.10 12.01 0.50
C TYR A 284 -14.84 12.58 1.72
N GLU A 285 -15.18 13.87 1.71
CA GLU A 285 -15.93 14.53 2.78
C GLU A 285 -17.25 13.81 3.07
N LYS A 286 -18.01 13.46 2.02
CA LYS A 286 -19.27 12.70 2.15
C LYS A 286 -19.06 11.34 2.81
N LEU A 287 -18.02 10.61 2.41
CA LEU A 287 -17.69 9.29 2.96
C LEU A 287 -17.26 9.37 4.42
N ILE A 288 -16.53 10.41 4.81
CA ILE A 288 -16.12 10.62 6.20
C ILE A 288 -17.34 10.90 7.06
N ASN A 289 -18.25 11.78 6.63
CA ASN A 289 -19.49 12.05 7.36
C ASN A 289 -20.32 10.76 7.56
N LEU A 290 -20.49 9.95 6.51
CA LEU A 290 -21.20 8.66 6.61
C LEU A 290 -20.52 7.67 7.56
N LEU A 291 -19.18 7.69 7.65
CA LEU A 291 -18.43 6.86 8.58
C LEU A 291 -18.58 7.30 10.04
N GLU A 292 -18.80 8.60 10.26
CA GLU A 292 -19.10 9.16 11.57
C GLU A 292 -20.54 8.82 11.98
N ASP A 293 -21.52 9.04 11.10
CA ASP A 293 -22.94 8.72 11.35
C ASP A 293 -23.16 7.23 11.66
N ASN A 294 -22.50 6.33 10.93
CA ASN A 294 -22.61 4.88 11.16
C ASN A 294 -21.98 4.42 12.49
N ARG A 295 -21.11 5.24 13.10
CA ARG A 295 -20.55 4.95 14.44
C ARG A 295 -21.43 5.43 15.57
N GLU A 296 -22.18 6.51 15.35
CA GLU A 296 -23.12 7.02 16.35
C GLU A 296 -24.38 6.15 16.45
N ASN A 297 -24.75 5.48 15.35
CA ASN A 297 -25.95 4.66 15.24
C ASN A 297 -25.74 3.14 15.44
N GLY A 298 -24.52 2.67 15.78
CA GLY A 298 -24.18 1.24 15.91
C GLY A 298 -23.45 0.90 17.20
#